data_AF-A0A6J4NAY7-F1
#
_entry.id   AF-A0A6J4NAY7-F1
#
_cell.length_a   1.000
_cell.length_b   1.000
_cell.length_c   1.000
_cell.angle_alpha   90.00
_cell.angle_beta   90.00
_cell.angle_gamma   90.00
#
_symmetry.space_group_name_H-M   'P 1'
#
loop_
_entity.id
_entity.type
_entity.pdbx_description
1 polymer ?
#
loop_
_entity_poly.entity_id
_entity_poly.type
_entity_poly.pdbx_seq_one_letter_code
_entity_poly.pdbx_strand_id
1 'polypeptide(L)'
;MIAAALLTAVLFQLSAATVIPGMWLLLFGTAVVTGGAFSVRVVPVMGICFMLLGAITLLSPPGWSDVLLGAGFGGLHIIFGIFIAWRHGG
;
A
#
# COMPACT_ATOMS: atom_id res chain seq x y z
N MET A 1 -4.06 10.08 -1.39
CA MET A 1 -5.12 10.13 -0.34
C MET A 1 -6.47 10.58 -0.91
N ILE A 2 -6.61 11.80 -1.46
CA ILE A 2 -7.90 12.30 -1.99
C ILE A 2 -8.51 11.35 -3.03
N ALA A 3 -7.72 10.89 -4.00
CA ALA A 3 -8.18 9.93 -5.01
C ALA A 3 -8.70 8.62 -4.40
N ALA A 4 -8.00 8.06 -3.40
CA ALA A 4 -8.39 6.84 -2.71
C ALA A 4 -9.71 7.03 -1.93
N ALA A 5 -9.88 8.18 -1.27
CA ALA A 5 -11.11 8.50 -0.53
C ALA A 5 -12.32 8.64 -1.47
N LEU A 6 -12.15 9.33 -2.60
CA LEU A 6 -13.21 9.47 -3.61
C LEU A 6 -13.60 8.11 -4.20
N LEU A 7 -12.61 7.28 -4.56
CA LEU A 7 -12.87 5.92 -5.07
C LEU A 7 -13.54 5.03 -4.01
N THR A 8 -13.15 5.17 -2.75
CA THR A 8 -13.78 4.44 -1.63
C THR A 8 -15.27 4.80 -1.53
N ALA A 9 -15.63 6.08 -1.61
CA ALA A 9 -17.02 6.52 -1.55
C ALA A 9 -17.88 5.95 -2.71
N VAL A 10 -17.31 5.86 -3.91
CA VAL A 10 -18.00 5.28 -5.07
C VAL A 10 -18.12 3.76 -4.94
N LEU A 11 -17.04 3.06 -4.57
CA LEU A 11 -17.04 1.61 -4.41
C LEU A 11 -17.98 1.13 -3.30
N PHE A 12 -18.11 1.92 -2.24
CA PHE A 12 -19.05 1.63 -1.16
C PHE A 12 -20.51 1.70 -1.65
N GLN A 13 -20.84 2.67 -2.51
CA GLN A 13 -22.16 2.73 -3.16
C GLN A 13 -22.42 1.54 -4.09
N LEU A 14 -21.38 1.02 -4.74
CA LEU A 14 -21.44 -0.15 -5.61
C LEU A 14 -21.43 -1.50 -4.87
N SER A 15 -21.45 -1.50 -3.52
CA SER A 15 -21.31 -2.71 -2.69
C SER A 15 -20.02 -3.50 -2.96
N ALA A 16 -19.00 -2.87 -3.53
CA ALA A 16 -17.72 -3.48 -3.92
C ALA A 16 -16.66 -3.32 -2.82
N ALA A 17 -17.05 -3.52 -1.56
CA ALA A 17 -16.21 -3.22 -0.41
C ALA A 17 -14.92 -4.08 -0.33
N THR A 18 -14.96 -5.28 -0.92
CA THR A 18 -13.83 -6.23 -0.95
C THR A 18 -12.63 -5.72 -1.75
N VAL A 19 -12.83 -4.79 -2.68
CA VAL A 19 -11.79 -4.24 -3.56
C VAL A 19 -11.05 -3.06 -2.89
N ILE A 20 -11.68 -2.41 -1.92
CA ILE A 20 -11.18 -1.20 -1.26
C ILE A 20 -9.78 -1.42 -0.65
N PRO A 21 -9.51 -2.51 0.10
CA PRO A 21 -8.20 -2.73 0.72
C PRO A 21 -7.05 -2.83 -0.29
N GLY A 22 -7.22 -3.61 -1.37
CA GLY A 22 -6.20 -3.76 -2.41
C GLY A 22 -5.97 -2.47 -3.19
N MET A 23 -7.05 -1.73 -3.48
CA MET A 23 -6.97 -0.40 -4.10
C MET A 23 -6.16 0.58 -3.25
N TRP A 24 -6.36 0.61 -1.93
CA TRP A 24 -5.59 1.49 -1.04
C TRP A 24 -4.09 1.18 -1.07
N LEU A 25 -3.71 -0.10 -1.04
CA LEU A 25 -2.31 -0.52 -1.13
C LEU A 25 -1.69 -0.14 -2.48
N LEU A 26 -2.41 -0.29 -3.60
CA LEU A 26 -1.94 0.10 -4.94
C LEU A 26 -1.79 1.62 -5.07
N LEU A 27 -2.78 2.40 -4.64
CA LEU A 27 -2.74 3.86 -4.68
C LEU A 27 -1.66 4.43 -3.76
N PHE A 28 -1.40 3.78 -2.62
CA PHE A 28 -0.29 4.13 -1.76
C PHE A 28 1.05 3.79 -2.42
N GLY A 29 1.20 2.58 -2.95
CA GLY A 29 2.40 2.14 -3.66
C GLY A 29 2.76 3.06 -4.83
N THR A 30 1.78 3.46 -5.66
CA THR A 30 1.98 4.43 -6.76
C THR A 30 2.44 5.79 -6.26
N ALA A 31 1.86 6.31 -5.18
CA ALA A 31 2.31 7.56 -4.57
C ALA A 31 3.75 7.46 -4.02
N VAL A 32 4.10 6.34 -3.41
CA VAL A 32 5.45 6.10 -2.86
C VAL A 32 6.49 5.96 -3.98
N VAL A 33 6.19 5.24 -5.06
CA VAL A 33 7.11 5.10 -6.21
C VAL A 33 7.34 6.45 -6.89
N THR A 34 6.27 7.22 -7.10
CA THR A 34 6.36 8.53 -7.76
C THR A 34 7.03 9.59 -6.89
N GLY A 35 6.68 9.66 -5.60
CA GLY A 35 7.34 10.57 -4.63
C GLY A 35 8.78 10.16 -4.31
N GLY A 36 9.10 8.86 -4.40
CA GLY A 36 10.43 8.31 -4.16
C GLY A 36 11.40 8.44 -5.34
N ALA A 37 10.97 8.97 -6.49
CA ALA A 37 11.80 9.04 -7.71
C ALA A 37 13.10 9.86 -7.53
N PHE A 38 13.11 10.85 -6.61
CA PHE A 38 14.29 11.63 -6.23
C PHE A 38 14.86 11.25 -4.85
N SER A 39 14.36 10.16 -4.24
CA SER A 39 14.75 9.73 -2.91
C SER A 39 15.72 8.54 -2.97
N VAL A 40 16.17 8.06 -1.81
CA VAL A 40 17.02 6.88 -1.71
C VAL A 40 16.30 5.67 -2.31
N ARG A 41 17.06 4.81 -3.02
CA ARG A 41 16.53 3.68 -3.83
C ARG A 41 15.62 2.72 -3.04
N VAL A 42 15.70 2.75 -1.72
CA VAL A 42 14.84 2.03 -0.78
C VAL A 42 13.36 2.43 -0.88
N VAL A 43 13.06 3.72 -1.09
CA VAL A 43 11.68 4.21 -1.09
C VAL A 43 10.88 3.71 -2.31
N PRO A 44 11.39 3.77 -3.55
CA PRO A 44 10.72 3.16 -4.70
C PRO A 44 10.50 1.65 -4.54
N VAL A 45 11.45 0.92 -3.94
CA VAL A 45 11.32 -0.53 -3.69
C VAL A 45 10.18 -0.81 -2.72
N MET A 46 10.04 -0.01 -1.66
CA MET A 46 8.89 -0.09 -0.73
C MET A 46 7.57 0.08 -1.48
N GLY A 47 7.50 1.07 -2.38
CA GLY A 47 6.31 1.32 -3.19
C GLY A 47 5.93 0.16 -4.10
N ILE A 48 6.91 -0.50 -4.73
CA ILE A 48 6.69 -1.70 -5.55
C ILE A 48 6.16 -2.86 -4.68
N CYS A 49 6.72 -3.06 -3.49
CA CYS A 49 6.22 -4.07 -2.56
C CYS A 49 4.77 -3.81 -2.14
N PHE A 50 4.39 -2.54 -1.88
CA PHE A 50 3.00 -2.16 -1.66
C PHE A 50 2.09 -2.47 -2.86
N MET A 51 2.57 -2.25 -4.08
CA MET A 51 1.80 -2.58 -5.28
C MET A 51 1.57 -4.10 -5.42
N LEU A 52 2.62 -4.91 -5.20
CA LEU A 52 2.51 -6.36 -5.24
C LEU A 52 1.53 -6.87 -4.18
N LEU A 53 1.62 -6.35 -2.96
CA LEU A 53 0.71 -6.70 -1.88
C LEU A 53 -0.73 -6.30 -2.23
N GLY A 54 -0.93 -5.11 -2.80
CA GLY A 54 -2.25 -4.64 -3.24
C GLY A 54 -2.85 -5.51 -4.34
N ALA A 55 -2.04 -5.95 -5.31
CA ALA A 55 -2.47 -6.90 -6.34
C ALA A 55 -2.88 -8.25 -5.73
N ILE A 56 -2.11 -8.77 -4.76
CA ILE A 56 -2.45 -10.00 -4.04
C ILE A 56 -3.78 -9.81 -3.27
N THR A 57 -3.98 -8.67 -2.62
CA THR A 57 -5.23 -8.37 -1.89
C THR A 57 -6.44 -8.35 -2.82
N LEU A 58 -6.31 -7.80 -4.04
CA LEU A 58 -7.40 -7.80 -5.02
C LEU A 58 -7.77 -9.20 -5.52
N LEU A 59 -6.79 -10.11 -5.60
CA LEU A 59 -6.98 -11.47 -6.09
C LEU A 59 -7.31 -12.46 -4.96
N SER A 60 -7.19 -12.02 -3.70
CA SER A 60 -7.40 -12.88 -2.53
C SER A 60 -8.86 -12.96 -2.11
N PRO A 61 -9.26 -14.05 -1.42
CA PRO A 61 -10.59 -14.14 -0.82
C PRO A 61 -10.85 -13.01 0.19
N PRO A 62 -12.11 -12.55 0.35
CA PRO A 62 -12.46 -11.41 1.20
C PRO A 62 -11.94 -11.50 2.65
N GLY A 63 -11.82 -12.71 3.21
CA GLY A 63 -11.34 -12.92 4.58
C GLY A 63 -9.86 -12.60 4.81
N TRP A 64 -9.06 -12.42 3.75
CA TRP A 64 -7.63 -12.10 3.88
C TRP A 64 -7.35 -10.60 3.79
N SER A 65 -8.35 -9.79 3.45
CA SER A 65 -8.18 -8.37 3.13
C SER A 65 -7.62 -7.56 4.31
N ASP A 66 -8.14 -7.78 5.51
CA ASP A 66 -7.71 -7.07 6.72
C ASP A 66 -6.27 -7.46 7.13
N VAL A 67 -5.94 -8.76 7.00
CA VAL A 67 -4.60 -9.28 7.29
C VAL A 67 -3.58 -8.68 6.32
N LEU A 68 -3.91 -8.63 5.02
CA LEU A 68 -3.02 -8.05 4.01
C LEU A 68 -2.89 -6.54 4.16
N LEU A 69 -3.95 -5.84 4.57
CA LEU A 69 -3.90 -4.40 4.86
C LEU A 69 -2.99 -4.13 6.07
N GLY A 70 -3.11 -4.93 7.13
CA GLY A 70 -2.21 -4.90 8.28
C GLY A 70 -0.76 -5.25 7.92
N ALA A 71 -0.55 -6.24 7.06
CA ALA A 71 0.78 -6.62 6.58
C ALA A 71 1.43 -5.50 5.75
N GLY A 72 0.67 -4.79 4.92
CA GLY A 72 1.16 -3.66 4.14
C GLY A 72 1.44 -2.43 5.00
N PHE A 73 0.39 -1.85 5.59
CA PHE A 73 0.52 -0.58 6.31
C PHE A 73 1.28 -0.70 7.63
N GLY A 74 1.23 -1.85 8.30
CA GLY A 74 1.99 -2.12 9.52
C GLY A 74 3.31 -2.82 9.22
N GLY A 75 3.24 -4.06 8.75
CA GLY A 75 4.42 -4.92 8.58
C GLY A 75 5.47 -4.34 7.64
N LEU A 76 5.07 -3.96 6.42
CA LEU A 76 5.99 -3.44 5.41
C LEU A 76 6.60 -2.11 5.87
N HIS A 77 5.80 -1.20 6.45
CA HIS A 77 6.33 0.05 7.00
C HIS A 77 7.32 -0.17 8.15
N ILE A 78 7.08 -1.13 9.04
CA ILE A 78 8.02 -1.43 10.14
C ILE A 78 9.35 -1.92 9.56
N ILE A 79 9.31 -2.87 8.63
CA ILE A 79 10.52 -3.44 8.01
C ILE A 79 11.33 -2.35 7.29
N PHE A 80 10.67 -1.57 6.43
CA PHE A 80 11.34 -0.51 5.69
C PHE A 80 11.76 0.66 6.59
N GLY A 81 10.97 1.01 7.61
CA GLY A 81 11.31 2.03 8.60
C GLY A 81 12.56 1.67 9.40
N ILE A 82 12.65 0.43 9.88
CA ILE A 82 13.86 -0.10 10.54
C ILE A 82 15.05 -0.07 9.57
N PHE A 83 14.85 -0.53 8.33
CA PHE A 83 15.93 -0.56 7.33
C PHE A 83 16.46 0.83 6.96
N ILE A 84 15.57 1.82 6.83
CA ILE A 84 15.94 3.22 6.58
C ILE A 84 16.69 3.78 7.79
N ALA A 85 16.16 3.59 9.00
CA ALA A 85 16.80 4.07 10.23
C ALA A 85 18.21 3.50 10.42
N TRP A 86 18.39 2.20 10.16
CA TRP A 86 19.68 1.53 10.27
C TRP A 86 20.71 1.98 9.23
N ARG A 87 20.27 2.21 7.98
CA ARG A 87 21.20 2.38 6.86
C ARG A 87 21.43 3.84 6.46
N HIS A 88 20.52 4.74 6.83
CA HIS A 88 20.57 6.16 6.46
C HIS A 88 20.58 7.11 7.66
N GLY A 89 20.64 6.59 8.90
CA GLY A 89 21.04 7.36 10.08
C GLY A 89 19.94 8.14 10.81
N GLY A 90 18.68 8.05 10.39
CA GLY A 90 17.57 8.80 11.00
C GLY A 90 17.47 10.22 10.48
#